data_AF-A0A2E8U3N8-F1
#
_entry.id   AF-A0A2E8U3N8-F1
#
_cell.length_a   1.000
_cell.length_b   1.000
_cell.length_c   1.000
_cell.angle_alpha   90.00
_cell.angle_beta   90.00
_cell.angle_gamma   90.00
#
_symmetry.space_group_name_H-M   'P 1'
#
loop_
_entity.id
_entity.type
_entity.pdbx_description
1 polymer ?
#
loop_
_entity_poly.entity_id
_entity_poly.type
_entity_poly.pdbx_seq_one_letter_code
_entity_poly.pdbx_strand_id
1 'polypeptide(L)' 'MSDALKWEPSRDGQLFPHLYGDLPLSAVRRVDPLELDTDGVHQFPEHVPED' A
#
# COMPACT_ATOMS: atom_id res chain seq x y z
N MET A 1 -13.00 -0.85 17.07
CA MET A 1 -11.70 -0.62 16.42
C MET A 1 -11.46 -1.79 15.46
N SER A 2 -12.03 -1.76 14.25
CA SER A 2 -11.79 -2.77 13.20
C SER A 2 -12.64 -2.56 11.94
N ASP A 3 -13.84 -1.96 12.04
CA ASP A 3 -14.83 -2.04 10.95
C ASP A 3 -14.53 -1.19 9.70
N ALA A 4 -13.59 -0.25 9.81
CA ALA A 4 -13.21 0.62 8.70
C ALA A 4 -12.20 -0.04 7.74
N LEU A 5 -11.41 -1.04 8.17
CA LEU A 5 -10.49 -1.74 7.29
C LEU A 5 -11.14 -3.01 6.77
N LYS A 6 -11.37 -3.09 5.46
CA LYS A 6 -12.05 -4.23 4.82
C LYS A 6 -11.20 -4.81 3.70
N TRP A 7 -11.19 -6.13 3.61
CA TRP A 7 -10.59 -6.84 2.48
C TRP A 7 -11.70 -7.12 1.46
N GLU A 8 -11.64 -6.47 0.31
CA GLU A 8 -12.68 -6.52 -0.72
C GLU A 8 -12.07 -6.83 -2.09
N PRO A 9 -12.78 -7.56 -2.97
CA PRO A 9 -12.30 -7.85 -4.32
C PRO A 9 -12.02 -6.57 -5.12
N SER A 10 -10.89 -6.55 -5.82
CA SER A 10 -10.44 -5.46 -6.69
C SER A 10 -10.02 -6.02 -8.06
N ARG A 11 -8.82 -5.68 -8.57
CA ARG A 11 -8.30 -6.22 -9.84
C ARG A 11 -8.30 -7.76 -9.82
N ASP A 12 -8.77 -8.35 -10.92
CA ASP A 12 -8.77 -9.80 -11.14
C ASP A 12 -9.42 -10.64 -10.01
N GLY A 13 -10.28 -10.04 -9.19
CA GLY A 13 -10.90 -10.68 -8.04
C GLY A 13 -9.97 -10.87 -6.83
N GLN A 14 -8.73 -10.36 -6.87
CA GLN A 14 -7.82 -10.35 -5.72
C GLN A 14 -8.36 -9.43 -4.62
N LEU A 15 -8.19 -9.83 -3.36
CA LEU A 15 -8.61 -9.02 -2.21
C LEU A 15 -7.56 -7.95 -1.91
N PHE A 16 -8.00 -6.69 -1.85
CA PHE A 16 -7.18 -5.56 -1.43
C PHE A 16 -7.74 -4.92 -0.15
N PRO A 17 -6.87 -4.40 0.73
CA PRO A 17 -7.31 -3.71 1.94
C PRO A 17 -7.80 -2.29 1.60
N HIS A 18 -9.06 -2.01 1.90
CA HIS A 18 -9.69 -0.70 1.78
C HIS A 18 -9.92 -0.12 3.18
N LEU A 19 -9.37 1.07 3.45
CA LEU A 19 -9.58 1.81 4.69
C LEU A 19 -10.66 2.89 4.48
N TYR A 20 -11.82 2.71 5.09
CA TYR A 20 -12.93 3.66 5.09
C TYR A 20 -12.78 4.69 6.21
N GLY A 21 -11.81 5.59 6.05
CA GLY A 21 -11.49 6.66 6.98
C GLY A 21 -10.06 7.14 6.82
N ASP A 22 -9.64 8.04 7.71
CA ASP A 22 -8.26 8.55 7.70
C ASP A 22 -7.26 7.49 8.20
N LEU A 23 -6.08 7.43 7.58
CA LEU A 23 -4.94 6.67 8.11
C LEU A 23 -4.22 7.51 9.17
N PRO A 24 -4.30 7.17 10.47
CA PRO A 24 -3.59 7.93 11.48
C PRO A 24 -2.07 7.76 11.32
N LEU A 25 -1.32 8.87 11.41
CA LEU A 25 0.15 8.83 11.30
C LEU A 25 0.81 7.91 12.34
N SER A 26 0.20 7.76 13.51
CA SER A 26 0.67 6.83 14.54
C SER A 26 0.60 5.35 14.14
N ALA A 27 -0.16 5.01 13.09
CA ALA A 27 -0.21 3.65 12.54
C ALA A 27 0.86 3.40 11.46
N VAL A 28 1.51 4.46 10.94
CA VAL A 28 2.57 4.34 9.94
C VAL A 28 3.82 3.76 10.61
N ARG A 29 4.32 2.64 10.08
CA ARG A 29 5.51 1.96 10.63
C ARG A 29 6.81 2.42 9.97
N ARG A 30 6.74 2.85 8.71
CA ARG A 30 7.89 3.22 7.88
C ARG A 30 7.44 4.10 6.72
N VAL A 31 8.35 4.94 6.23
CA VAL A 31 8.22 5.72 5.00
C VAL A 31 9.54 5.60 4.26
N ASP A 32 9.48 5.39 2.95
CA ASP A 32 10.64 5.29 2.08
C ASP A 32 10.54 6.27 0.90
N PRO A 33 11.66 6.83 0.44
CA PRO A 33 11.69 7.48 -0.87
C PRO A 33 11.45 6.44 -1.96
N LEU A 34 10.65 6.81 -2.96
CA LEU A 34 10.33 5.96 -4.10
C LEU A 34 10.90 6.60 -5.37
N GLU A 35 12.21 6.45 -5.55
CA GLU A 35 12.95 7.03 -6.67
C GLU A 35 12.44 6.49 -8.02
N LEU A 36 12.61 7.28 -9.09
CA LEU A 36 12.26 6.87 -10.45
C LEU A 36 13.51 6.35 -11.17
N ASP A 37 13.36 5.30 -11.97
CA ASP A 37 14.37 4.86 -12.92
C ASP A 37 14.39 5.73 -14.20
N THR A 38 15.22 5.33 -15.17
CA THR A 38 15.37 6.04 -16.44
C THR A 38 14.12 6.01 -17.33
N ASP A 39 13.21 5.07 -17.08
CA ASP A 39 11.95 4.92 -17.80
C ASP A 39 10.78 5.61 -17.07
N GLY A 40 11.06 6.25 -15.92
CA GLY A 40 10.06 6.92 -15.10
C GLY A 40 9.22 5.97 -14.27
N VAL A 41 9.73 4.76 -13.98
CA VAL A 41 9.09 3.77 -13.11
C VAL A 41 9.66 3.86 -11.70
N HIS A 42 8.78 3.79 -10.71
CA HIS A 42 9.15 3.77 -9.30
C HIS A 42 9.94 2.51 -8.93
N GLN A 43 11.13 2.69 -8.36
CA GLN A 43 11.95 1.62 -7.80
C GLN A 43 11.56 1.39 -6.35
N PHE A 44 10.86 0.28 -6.09
CA PHE A 44 10.49 -0.12 -4.74
C PHE A 44 11.72 -0.68 -3.98
N PRO A 45 11.91 -0.35 -2.68
CA PRO A 45 13.02 -0.91 -1.92
C PRO A 45 12.82 -2.42 -1.65
N GLU A 46 13.91 -3.18 -1.55
CA GLU A 46 13.94 -4.66 -1.50
C GLU A 46 12.99 -5.35 -0.49
N HIS A 47 12.59 -4.64 0.58
CA HIS A 47 11.68 -5.17 1.59
C HIS A 47 10.20 -5.19 1.18
N VAL A 48 9.85 -4.51 0.08
CA VAL A 48 8.50 -4.55 -0.48
C VAL A 48 8.41 -5.82 -1.34
N PRO A 49 7.49 -6.74 -1.03
CA PRO A 49 7.30 -7.94 -1.85
C PRO A 49 6.90 -7.55 -3.27
N GLU A 50 7.40 -8.30 -4.26
CA GLU A 50 6.79 -8.31 -5.60
C GLU A 50 5.46 -9.09 -5.53
N ASP A 51 4.46 -8.63 -6.29
CA ASP A 51 3.12 -9.23 -6.37
C ASP A 51 3.11 -10.63 -7.00
#